data_AF-A0A1A0TBG5-F1
#
_entry.id   AF-A0A1A0TBG5-F1
#
_cell.length_a   1.000
_cell.length_b   1.000
_cell.length_c   1.000
_cell.angle_alpha   90.00
_cell.angle_beta   90.00
_cell.angle_gamma   90.00
#
_symmetry.space_group_name_H-M   'P 1'
#
loop_
_entity.id
_entity.type
_entity.pdbx_description
1 polymer ?
#
loop_
_entity_poly.entity_id
_entity_poly.type
_entity_poly.pdbx_seq_one_letter_code
_entity_poly.pdbx_strand_id
1 'polypeptide(L)'
;MAQLRRLSPEIDPGPVQIQARRVAFDVGDVNLHWIPGHPVASNVVSLLNIVLPAAERWFVDTFNEALPLVQDPQLADDMRGFIGQEATHADVHEHVLRSYLETHGIDPAPVLDQIEYVFTRMLAPSTSDDPERRLNHLCDRLWLIAAIEHYTAVMGDFALNCTWDEYGADPTMADLFRWHGSEEVEHRSVAHDVAVYFHDSYLDRIRAMSVAVVMIFVFFQRAAWYLVKHDPNTDIGWWRFNRLRMRDSALGLLPRYRKLFGGNTFMYFRPGFTPEQMGSTAQAVSYLAGSPAARAAHL
;
A
#
# COMPACT_ATOMS: atom_id res chain seq x y z
N MET A 1 20.87 -13.21 -5.05
CA MET A 1 19.92 -13.88 -5.98
C MET A 1 19.80 -13.02 -7.23
N ALA A 2 19.64 -13.63 -8.41
CA ALA A 2 19.62 -12.91 -9.68
C ALA A 2 18.42 -11.95 -9.75
N GLN A 3 18.67 -10.67 -10.03
CA GLN A 3 17.63 -9.68 -10.32
C GLN A 3 16.72 -10.21 -11.43
N LEU A 4 15.43 -10.38 -11.13
CA LEU A 4 14.37 -10.50 -12.13
C LEU A 4 14.18 -9.12 -12.80
N ARG A 5 15.18 -8.67 -13.56
CA ARG A 5 14.95 -7.60 -14.55
C ARG A 5 14.01 -8.14 -15.61
N ARG A 6 13.01 -7.36 -16.01
CA ARG A 6 12.11 -7.64 -17.13
C ARG A 6 12.92 -7.99 -18.38
N LEU A 7 13.14 -9.28 -18.61
CA LEU A 7 13.91 -9.83 -19.73
C LEU A 7 13.14 -11.02 -20.30
N SER A 8 11.91 -10.80 -20.76
CA SER A 8 11.11 -11.66 -21.66
C SER A 8 9.79 -10.96 -21.98
N PRO A 9 9.09 -11.27 -23.09
CA PRO A 9 7.67 -10.95 -23.18
C PRO A 9 6.98 -11.64 -22.00
N GLU A 10 6.37 -10.84 -21.11
CA GLU A 10 5.69 -11.35 -19.92
C GLU A 10 4.60 -12.32 -20.38
N ILE A 11 4.71 -13.59 -19.94
CA ILE A 11 3.66 -14.58 -20.16
C ILE A 11 2.55 -14.21 -19.19
N ASP A 12 1.39 -13.86 -19.72
CA ASP A 12 0.18 -13.65 -18.94
C ASP A 12 -0.12 -14.93 -18.15
N PRO A 13 -0.12 -14.89 -16.80
CA PRO A 13 -0.42 -16.07 -15.99
C PRO A 13 -1.89 -16.50 -16.11
N GLY A 14 -2.74 -15.72 -16.78
CA GLY A 14 -4.18 -15.93 -16.82
C GLY A 14 -4.85 -15.40 -15.55
N PRO A 15 -6.13 -15.75 -15.31
CA PRO A 15 -6.84 -15.34 -14.12
C PRO A 15 -6.12 -15.85 -12.85
N VAL A 16 -5.73 -14.91 -11.99
CA VAL A 16 -5.12 -15.21 -10.69
C VAL A 16 -6.22 -15.19 -9.65
N GLN A 17 -6.42 -16.30 -8.94
CA GLN A 17 -7.37 -16.34 -7.83
C GLN A 17 -6.74 -15.66 -6.61
N ILE A 18 -7.40 -14.60 -6.12
CA ILE A 18 -6.95 -13.85 -4.95
C ILE A 18 -7.29 -14.67 -3.70
N GLN A 19 -6.27 -15.09 -2.96
CA GLN A 19 -6.43 -15.85 -1.72
C GLN A 19 -5.48 -15.34 -0.64
N ALA A 20 -5.99 -15.24 0.57
CA ALA A 20 -5.22 -14.88 1.75
C ALA A 20 -4.18 -15.97 2.08
N ARG A 21 -2.96 -15.54 2.42
CA ARG A 21 -1.85 -16.43 2.80
C ARG A 21 -1.47 -16.15 4.24
N ARG A 22 -1.43 -17.17 5.10
CA ARG A 22 -1.06 -16.99 6.51
C ARG A 22 0.46 -16.85 6.67
N VAL A 23 0.98 -15.67 6.38
CA VAL A 23 2.41 -15.34 6.47
C VAL A 23 2.78 -14.77 7.84
N ALA A 24 4.07 -14.85 8.19
CA ALA A 24 4.63 -14.21 9.37
C ALA A 24 6.06 -13.75 9.08
N PHE A 25 6.45 -12.62 9.68
CA PHE A 25 7.78 -12.02 9.52
C PHE A 25 8.38 -11.75 10.89
N ASP A 26 9.54 -12.34 11.17
CA ASP A 26 10.26 -12.09 12.42
C ASP A 26 11.20 -10.89 12.25
N VAL A 27 10.84 -9.78 12.90
CA VAL A 27 11.56 -8.51 12.82
C VAL A 27 12.34 -8.17 14.10
N GLY A 28 12.49 -9.11 15.04
CA GLY A 28 13.08 -8.84 16.35
C GLY A 28 14.53 -8.33 16.30
N ASP A 29 15.33 -8.83 15.36
CA ASP A 29 16.75 -8.46 15.19
C ASP A 29 16.97 -7.42 14.08
N VAL A 30 15.90 -6.93 13.44
CA VAL A 30 15.99 -5.99 12.33
C VAL A 30 16.40 -4.62 12.86
N ASN A 31 17.45 -4.03 12.29
CA ASN A 31 17.88 -2.68 12.63
C ASN A 31 16.88 -1.60 12.16
N LEU A 32 16.76 -0.50 12.91
CA LEU A 32 15.93 0.64 12.50
C LEU A 32 16.31 1.20 11.10
N HIS A 33 17.60 1.18 10.78
CA HIS A 33 18.11 1.50 9.45
C HIS A 33 18.33 0.22 8.65
N TRP A 34 17.22 -0.51 8.43
CA TRP A 34 17.23 -1.78 7.69
C TRP A 34 17.72 -1.64 6.24
N ILE A 35 17.85 -0.43 5.71
CA ILE A 35 18.69 -0.11 4.55
C ILE A 35 19.95 0.60 5.05
N PRO A 36 21.10 -0.10 5.17
CA PRO A 36 22.33 0.44 5.76
C PRO A 36 22.79 1.76 5.14
N GLY A 37 23.04 2.78 5.97
CA GLY A 37 23.48 4.11 5.50
C GLY A 37 22.38 4.99 4.87
N HIS A 38 21.13 4.51 4.85
CA HIS A 38 19.96 5.21 4.31
C HIS A 38 18.84 5.30 5.36
N PRO A 39 19.04 6.11 6.43
CA PRO A 39 18.05 6.24 7.49
C PRO A 39 16.73 6.85 7.02
N VAL A 40 16.78 7.79 6.07
CA VAL A 40 15.56 8.41 5.51
C VAL A 40 14.78 7.39 4.69
N ALA A 41 15.43 6.60 3.84
CA ALA A 41 14.76 5.51 3.12
C ALA A 41 14.12 4.50 4.08
N SER A 42 14.88 4.03 5.07
CA SER A 42 14.40 3.05 6.04
C SER A 42 13.15 3.55 6.76
N ASN A 43 13.19 4.75 7.35
CA ASN A 43 12.03 5.34 8.05
C ASN A 43 10.84 5.63 7.14
N VAL A 44 11.07 6.15 5.92
CA VAL A 44 9.98 6.48 4.98
C VAL A 44 9.23 5.22 4.55
N VAL A 45 9.92 4.11 4.32
CA VAL A 45 9.27 2.85 3.97
C VAL A 45 8.64 2.21 5.20
N SER A 46 9.31 2.23 6.36
CA SER A 46 8.76 1.69 7.61
C SER A 46 7.50 2.43 8.08
N LEU A 47 7.25 3.67 7.63
CA LEU A 47 5.98 4.37 7.84
C LEU A 47 4.77 3.58 7.32
N LEU A 48 4.94 2.74 6.29
CA LEU A 48 3.86 1.90 5.77
C LEU A 48 3.31 0.96 6.86
N ASN A 49 4.17 0.40 7.72
CA ASN A 49 3.73 -0.42 8.86
C ASN A 49 2.82 0.34 9.84
N ILE A 50 2.85 1.68 9.86
CA ILE A 50 2.01 2.50 10.73
C ILE A 50 0.65 2.77 10.08
N VAL A 51 0.63 3.11 8.80
CA VAL A 51 -0.59 3.59 8.12
C VAL A 51 -1.44 2.47 7.53
N LEU A 52 -0.81 1.42 7.01
CA LEU A 52 -1.50 0.33 6.33
C LEU A 52 -2.54 -0.36 7.22
N PRO A 53 -2.24 -0.76 8.48
CA PRO A 53 -3.21 -1.52 9.28
C PRO A 53 -4.57 -0.84 9.46
N ALA A 54 -4.59 0.47 9.65
CA ALA A 54 -5.85 1.20 9.81
C ALA A 54 -6.56 1.44 8.46
N ALA A 55 -5.80 1.67 7.39
CA ALA A 55 -6.35 1.85 6.06
C ALA A 55 -7.00 0.56 5.55
N GLU A 56 -6.29 -0.56 5.64
CA GLU A 56 -6.72 -1.87 5.16
C GLU A 56 -7.91 -2.41 5.95
N ARG A 57 -7.96 -2.17 7.28
CA ARG A 57 -9.17 -2.44 8.08
C ARG A 57 -10.37 -1.63 7.62
N TRP A 58 -10.16 -0.36 7.28
CA TRP A 58 -11.22 0.47 6.69
C TRP A 58 -11.62 -0.03 5.29
N PHE A 59 -10.70 -0.58 4.50
CA PHE A 59 -11.02 -1.23 3.23
C PHE A 59 -11.91 -2.45 3.46
N VAL A 60 -11.51 -3.35 4.36
CA VAL A 60 -12.27 -4.54 4.78
C VAL A 60 -13.68 -4.17 5.22
N ASP A 61 -13.84 -3.18 6.10
CA ASP A 61 -15.15 -2.73 6.57
C ASP A 61 -16.03 -2.17 5.43
N THR A 62 -15.44 -1.36 4.56
CA THR A 62 -16.15 -0.79 3.40
C THR A 62 -16.56 -1.86 2.40
N PHE A 63 -15.69 -2.84 2.13
CA PHE A 63 -15.98 -3.94 1.21
C PHE A 63 -17.01 -4.91 1.79
N ASN A 64 -16.98 -5.16 3.11
CA ASN A 64 -18.03 -5.94 3.79
C ASN A 64 -19.38 -5.23 3.76
N GLU A 65 -19.42 -3.89 3.82
CA GLU A 65 -20.64 -3.11 3.62
C GLU A 65 -21.18 -3.24 2.19
N ALA A 66 -20.31 -3.27 1.19
CA ALA A 66 -20.65 -3.37 -0.23
C ALA A 66 -21.03 -4.79 -0.68
N LEU A 67 -20.34 -5.82 -0.20
CA LEU A 67 -20.42 -7.20 -0.69
C LEU A 67 -21.86 -7.75 -0.79
N PRO A 68 -22.77 -7.54 0.19
CA PRO A 68 -24.14 -8.04 0.10
C PRO A 68 -24.99 -7.43 -1.03
N LEU A 69 -24.53 -6.31 -1.62
CA LEU A 69 -25.22 -5.60 -2.70
C LEU A 69 -24.73 -6.03 -4.10
N VAL A 70 -23.70 -6.87 -4.16
CA VAL A 70 -23.10 -7.33 -5.42
C VAL A 70 -23.80 -8.60 -5.90
N GLN A 71 -24.29 -8.57 -7.15
CA GLN A 71 -25.00 -9.68 -7.80
C GLN A 71 -24.09 -10.47 -8.75
N ASP A 72 -22.98 -9.87 -9.21
CA ASP A 72 -22.00 -10.55 -10.03
C ASP A 72 -21.20 -11.55 -9.16
N PRO A 73 -21.32 -12.87 -9.43
CA PRO A 73 -20.65 -13.87 -8.61
C PRO A 73 -19.12 -13.81 -8.72
N GLN A 74 -18.56 -13.38 -9.85
CA GLN A 74 -17.12 -13.25 -10.02
C GLN A 74 -16.59 -12.08 -9.21
N LEU A 75 -17.21 -10.90 -9.35
CA LEU A 75 -16.82 -9.72 -8.58
C LEU A 75 -16.96 -9.98 -7.07
N ALA A 76 -18.01 -10.68 -6.65
CA ALA A 76 -18.18 -11.06 -5.26
C ALA A 76 -17.10 -12.04 -4.75
N ASP A 77 -16.56 -12.92 -5.61
CA ASP A 77 -15.45 -13.80 -5.25
C ASP A 77 -14.14 -13.00 -5.11
N ASP A 78 -13.86 -12.12 -6.08
CA ASP A 78 -12.69 -11.25 -6.07
C ASP A 78 -12.68 -10.33 -4.84
N MET A 79 -13.85 -9.77 -4.47
CA MET A 79 -14.02 -9.00 -3.24
C MET A 79 -13.72 -9.80 -1.97
N ARG A 80 -14.12 -11.09 -1.90
CA ARG A 80 -13.81 -11.94 -0.74
C ARG A 80 -12.31 -12.24 -0.65
N GLY A 81 -11.67 -12.47 -1.79
CA GLY A 81 -10.22 -12.62 -1.88
C GLY A 81 -9.50 -11.38 -1.36
N PHE A 82 -9.88 -10.21 -1.86
CA PHE A 82 -9.37 -8.90 -1.43
C PHE A 82 -9.56 -8.71 0.08
N ILE A 83 -10.78 -8.87 0.61
CA ILE A 83 -11.06 -8.77 2.05
C ILE A 83 -10.13 -9.68 2.88
N GLY A 84 -9.88 -10.91 2.41
CA GLY A 84 -9.01 -11.85 3.10
C GLY A 84 -7.53 -11.44 3.11
N GLN A 85 -7.00 -10.97 1.97
CA GLN A 85 -5.61 -10.50 1.87
C GLN A 85 -5.42 -9.23 2.69
N GLU A 86 -6.29 -8.23 2.56
CA GLU A 86 -6.25 -6.98 3.32
C GLU A 86 -6.30 -7.19 4.84
N ALA A 87 -7.16 -8.10 5.31
CA ALA A 87 -7.19 -8.45 6.74
C ALA A 87 -5.86 -9.06 7.21
N THR A 88 -5.23 -9.87 6.37
CA THR A 88 -3.93 -10.48 6.66
C THR A 88 -2.82 -9.43 6.66
N HIS A 89 -2.81 -8.51 5.69
CA HIS A 89 -1.85 -7.40 5.61
C HIS A 89 -1.90 -6.56 6.88
N ALA A 90 -3.12 -6.20 7.32
CA ALA A 90 -3.30 -5.33 8.46
C ALA A 90 -2.72 -5.95 9.74
N ASP A 91 -2.97 -7.23 9.95
CA ASP A 91 -2.48 -7.98 11.11
C ASP A 91 -0.95 -8.15 11.08
N VAL A 92 -0.38 -8.43 9.89
CA VAL A 92 1.07 -8.56 9.71
C VAL A 92 1.77 -7.22 9.96
N HIS A 93 1.30 -6.14 9.33
CA HIS A 93 1.89 -4.81 9.49
C HIS A 93 1.74 -4.28 10.92
N GLU A 94 0.62 -4.55 11.61
CA GLU A 94 0.47 -4.19 13.02
C GLU A 94 1.43 -4.98 13.93
N HIS A 95 1.62 -6.28 13.66
CA HIS A 95 2.59 -7.09 14.41
C HIS A 95 4.02 -6.56 14.25
N VAL A 96 4.40 -6.24 13.01
CA VAL A 96 5.70 -5.62 12.70
C VAL A 96 5.82 -4.26 13.38
N LEU A 97 4.79 -3.41 13.32
CA LEU A 97 4.77 -2.10 13.97
C LEU A 97 5.11 -2.19 15.46
N ARG A 98 4.36 -3.02 16.21
CA ARG A 98 4.53 -3.21 17.66
C ARG A 98 5.92 -3.75 17.99
N SER A 99 6.41 -4.70 17.20
CA SER A 99 7.71 -5.34 17.43
C SER A 99 8.90 -4.48 17.02
N TYR A 100 8.74 -3.60 16.03
CA TYR A 100 9.81 -2.83 15.42
C TYR A 100 9.97 -1.43 16.04
N LEU A 101 8.94 -0.57 16.00
CA LEU A 101 9.13 0.83 16.42
C LEU A 101 9.30 0.99 17.94
N GLU A 102 8.55 0.21 18.72
CA GLU A 102 8.66 0.25 20.19
C GLU A 102 10.06 -0.18 20.64
N THR A 103 10.61 -1.23 20.01
CA THR A 103 11.95 -1.74 20.29
C THR A 103 13.05 -0.73 19.93
N HIS A 104 12.82 0.09 18.89
CA HIS A 104 13.77 1.12 18.44
C HIS A 104 13.54 2.50 19.07
N GLY A 105 12.64 2.61 20.06
CA GLY A 105 12.45 3.82 20.86
C GLY A 105 11.75 4.98 20.15
N ILE A 106 11.01 4.71 19.08
CA ILE A 106 10.17 5.70 18.39
C ILE A 106 8.72 5.50 18.85
N ASP A 107 8.12 6.53 19.45
CA ASP A 107 6.70 6.52 19.80
C ASP A 107 5.82 6.71 18.56
N PRO A 108 5.01 5.72 18.14
CA PRO A 108 4.13 5.88 16.99
C PRO A 108 2.81 6.59 17.32
N ALA A 109 2.47 6.79 18.60
CA ALA A 109 1.13 7.21 19.03
C ALA A 109 0.65 8.51 18.35
N PRO A 110 1.44 9.58 18.22
CA PRO A 110 0.97 10.81 17.57
C PRO A 110 0.59 10.63 16.10
N VAL A 111 1.25 9.69 15.40
CA VAL A 111 0.92 9.36 14.01
C VAL A 111 -0.31 8.46 13.96
N LEU A 112 -0.40 7.48 14.86
CA LEU A 112 -1.55 6.58 14.99
C LEU A 112 -2.85 7.34 15.33
N ASP A 113 -2.82 8.29 16.26
CA ASP A 113 -3.98 9.13 16.62
C ASP A 113 -4.53 9.90 15.41
N GLN A 114 -3.62 10.43 14.57
CA GLN A 114 -3.99 11.13 13.34
C GLN A 114 -4.66 10.17 12.34
N ILE A 115 -4.08 8.97 12.16
CA ILE A 115 -4.60 7.94 11.27
C ILE A 115 -5.98 7.47 11.73
N GLU A 116 -6.11 7.16 13.03
CA GLU A 116 -7.36 6.71 13.64
C GLU A 116 -8.45 7.76 13.43
N TYR A 117 -8.16 9.04 13.65
CA TYR A 117 -9.12 10.11 13.39
C TYR A 117 -9.60 10.13 11.93
N VAL A 118 -8.69 9.98 10.96
CA VAL A 118 -9.04 9.97 9.53
C VAL A 118 -9.97 8.81 9.22
N PHE A 119 -9.63 7.58 9.59
CA PHE A 119 -10.41 6.41 9.19
C PHE A 119 -11.67 6.18 10.03
N THR A 120 -11.67 6.52 11.32
CA THR A 120 -12.82 6.29 12.22
C THR A 120 -13.78 7.47 12.34
N ARG A 121 -13.37 8.67 11.90
CA ARG A 121 -14.22 9.88 11.94
C ARG A 121 -14.46 10.47 10.57
N MET A 122 -13.39 10.78 9.83
CA MET A 122 -13.52 11.50 8.56
C MET A 122 -14.07 10.61 7.44
N LEU A 123 -13.67 9.33 7.42
CA LEU A 123 -14.06 8.35 6.39
C LEU A 123 -15.05 7.30 6.90
N ALA A 124 -15.61 7.52 8.10
CA ALA A 124 -16.55 6.60 8.73
C ALA A 124 -17.84 6.43 7.89
N PRO A 125 -18.51 5.27 7.95
CA PRO A 125 -19.81 5.09 7.30
C PRO A 125 -20.81 6.20 7.69
N SER A 126 -21.64 6.61 6.72
CA SER A 126 -22.67 7.62 6.95
C SER A 126 -23.70 7.13 7.98
N THR A 127 -23.96 7.95 8.99
CA THR A 127 -25.01 7.70 10.00
C THR A 127 -26.39 8.24 9.57
N SER A 128 -26.55 8.58 8.29
CA SER A 128 -27.83 9.10 7.78
C SER A 128 -28.88 8.00 7.69
N ASP A 129 -30.11 8.30 8.08
CA ASP A 129 -31.25 7.37 7.93
C ASP A 129 -31.75 7.25 6.48
N ASP A 130 -31.26 8.10 5.57
CA ASP A 130 -31.62 8.13 4.15
C ASP A 130 -30.81 7.07 3.36
N PRO A 131 -31.45 6.03 2.80
CA PRO A 131 -30.76 4.97 2.07
C PRO A 131 -29.98 5.47 0.85
N GLU A 132 -30.46 6.50 0.16
CA GLU A 132 -29.79 7.05 -1.01
C GLU A 132 -28.50 7.77 -0.61
N ARG A 133 -28.54 8.55 0.48
CA ARG A 133 -27.33 9.19 1.03
C ARG A 133 -26.32 8.17 1.52
N ARG A 134 -26.76 7.07 2.13
CA ARG A 134 -25.87 5.99 2.56
C ARG A 134 -25.18 5.33 1.37
N LEU A 135 -25.94 5.02 0.32
CA LEU A 135 -25.39 4.43 -0.90
C LEU A 135 -24.40 5.37 -1.59
N ASN A 136 -24.74 6.66 -1.76
CA ASN A 136 -23.83 7.65 -2.34
C ASN A 136 -22.53 7.78 -1.54
N HIS A 137 -22.62 7.75 -0.20
CA HIS A 137 -21.45 7.78 0.66
C HIS A 137 -20.59 6.50 0.54
N LEU A 138 -21.22 5.33 0.38
CA LEU A 138 -20.51 4.08 0.09
C LEU A 138 -19.77 4.19 -1.25
N CYS A 139 -20.43 4.68 -2.31
CA CYS A 139 -19.79 4.90 -3.62
C CYS A 139 -18.58 5.84 -3.53
N ASP A 140 -18.70 6.96 -2.81
CA ASP A 140 -17.59 7.90 -2.57
C ASP A 140 -16.39 7.20 -1.89
N ARG A 141 -16.65 6.34 -0.89
CA ARG A 141 -15.61 5.57 -0.20
C ARG A 141 -14.98 4.53 -1.10
N LEU A 142 -15.77 3.79 -1.89
CA LEU A 142 -15.25 2.79 -2.84
C LEU A 142 -14.34 3.42 -3.89
N TRP A 143 -14.71 4.58 -4.44
CA TRP A 143 -13.84 5.33 -5.34
C TRP A 143 -12.57 5.83 -4.65
N LEU A 144 -12.65 6.22 -3.38
CA LEU A 144 -11.48 6.60 -2.60
C LEU A 144 -10.54 5.41 -2.36
N ILE A 145 -11.07 4.22 -2.06
CA ILE A 145 -10.27 3.00 -1.95
C ILE A 145 -9.58 2.72 -3.28
N ALA A 146 -10.30 2.69 -4.40
CA ALA A 146 -9.71 2.48 -5.73
C ALA A 146 -8.56 3.47 -6.04
N ALA A 147 -8.69 4.72 -5.60
CA ALA A 147 -7.62 5.71 -5.77
C ALA A 147 -6.41 5.48 -4.84
N ILE A 148 -6.61 4.99 -3.62
CA ILE A 148 -5.52 4.63 -2.70
C ILE A 148 -4.82 3.36 -3.19
N GLU A 149 -5.58 2.36 -3.63
CA GLU A 149 -5.11 1.10 -4.22
C GLU A 149 -4.24 1.33 -5.47
N HIS A 150 -4.56 2.35 -6.27
CA HIS A 150 -3.66 2.75 -7.35
C HIS A 150 -2.28 3.15 -6.84
N TYR A 151 -2.18 3.83 -5.69
CA TYR A 151 -0.89 4.17 -5.10
C TYR A 151 -0.20 2.99 -4.43
N THR A 152 -0.93 2.08 -3.77
CA THR A 152 -0.34 0.86 -3.20
C THR A 152 0.21 -0.03 -4.30
N ALA A 153 -0.51 -0.23 -5.41
CA ALA A 153 -0.02 -0.94 -6.59
C ALA A 153 1.23 -0.29 -7.21
N VAL A 154 1.30 1.06 -7.27
CA VAL A 154 2.51 1.79 -7.69
C VAL A 154 3.68 1.54 -6.74
N MET A 155 3.42 1.52 -5.44
CA MET A 155 4.44 1.24 -4.43
C MET A 155 4.87 -0.22 -4.46
N GLY A 156 3.97 -1.15 -4.77
CA GLY A 156 4.25 -2.57 -4.98
C GLY A 156 5.16 -2.81 -6.19
N ASP A 157 4.84 -2.22 -7.35
CA ASP A 157 5.74 -2.23 -8.52
C ASP A 157 7.10 -1.62 -8.18
N PHE A 158 7.13 -0.55 -7.37
CA PHE A 158 8.39 0.01 -6.89
C PHE A 158 9.15 -0.98 -5.99
N ALA A 159 8.53 -1.60 -4.98
CA ALA A 159 9.18 -2.52 -4.05
C ALA A 159 9.78 -3.74 -4.76
N LEU A 160 9.10 -4.25 -5.78
CA LEU A 160 9.57 -5.35 -6.63
C LEU A 160 10.78 -4.97 -7.50
N ASN A 161 10.92 -3.69 -7.86
CA ASN A 161 11.91 -3.21 -8.84
C ASN A 161 12.92 -2.21 -8.25
N CYS A 162 12.93 -2.01 -6.93
CA CYS A 162 13.84 -1.11 -6.24
C CYS A 162 15.26 -1.70 -6.12
N THR A 163 16.18 -0.90 -5.59
CA THR A 163 17.59 -1.28 -5.42
C THR A 163 17.94 -1.74 -4.01
N TRP A 164 16.96 -2.06 -3.15
CA TRP A 164 17.22 -2.42 -1.75
C TRP A 164 18.31 -3.49 -1.56
N ASP A 165 18.31 -4.55 -2.37
CA ASP A 165 19.32 -5.62 -2.27
C ASP A 165 20.74 -5.14 -2.60
N GLU A 166 20.88 -4.17 -3.51
CA GLU A 166 22.17 -3.59 -3.90
C GLU A 166 22.81 -2.79 -2.75
N TYR A 167 21.97 -2.32 -1.82
CA TYR A 167 22.37 -1.54 -0.64
C TYR A 167 22.38 -2.37 0.64
N GLY A 168 22.25 -3.70 0.53
CA GLY A 168 22.32 -4.60 1.68
C GLY A 168 21.14 -4.46 2.63
N ALA A 169 19.95 -4.18 2.09
CA ALA A 169 18.74 -4.13 2.90
C ALA A 169 18.48 -5.45 3.63
N ASP A 170 17.91 -5.34 4.83
CA ASP A 170 17.50 -6.51 5.61
C ASP A 170 16.51 -7.37 4.79
N PRO A 171 16.81 -8.67 4.60
CA PRO A 171 16.03 -9.52 3.72
C PRO A 171 14.60 -9.75 4.24
N THR A 172 14.37 -9.74 5.55
CA THR A 172 13.04 -9.95 6.12
C THR A 172 12.15 -8.73 5.88
N MET A 173 12.66 -7.52 6.12
CA MET A 173 11.92 -6.29 5.82
C MET A 173 11.67 -6.12 4.33
N ALA A 174 12.66 -6.45 3.49
CA ALA A 174 12.50 -6.40 2.05
C ALA A 174 11.45 -7.42 1.56
N ASP A 175 11.41 -8.63 2.13
CA ASP A 175 10.42 -9.64 1.79
C ASP A 175 9.00 -9.22 2.22
N LEU A 176 8.84 -8.64 3.41
CA LEU A 176 7.56 -8.09 3.90
C LEU A 176 6.94 -7.13 2.87
N PHE A 177 7.67 -6.09 2.47
CA PHE A 177 7.13 -5.08 1.56
C PHE A 177 6.96 -5.58 0.12
N ARG A 178 7.76 -6.55 -0.32
CA ARG A 178 7.60 -7.17 -1.65
C ARG A 178 6.48 -8.20 -1.69
N TRP A 179 6.23 -8.91 -0.60
CA TRP A 179 5.07 -9.78 -0.44
C TRP A 179 3.79 -8.97 -0.53
N HIS A 180 3.63 -7.98 0.37
CA HIS A 180 2.47 -7.10 0.37
C HIS A 180 2.34 -6.42 -1.00
N GLY A 181 3.41 -5.78 -1.49
CA GLY A 181 3.42 -5.12 -2.79
C GLY A 181 3.15 -6.02 -4.00
N SER A 182 3.31 -7.35 -3.89
CA SER A 182 2.89 -8.28 -4.94
C SER A 182 1.39 -8.54 -4.90
N GLU A 183 0.81 -8.66 -3.71
CA GLU A 183 -0.64 -8.82 -3.53
C GLU A 183 -1.39 -7.54 -3.95
N GLU A 184 -0.84 -6.35 -3.68
CA GLU A 184 -1.38 -5.06 -4.17
C GLU A 184 -1.47 -4.96 -5.71
N VAL A 185 -0.61 -5.68 -6.43
CA VAL A 185 -0.65 -5.75 -7.90
C VAL A 185 -1.83 -6.62 -8.37
N GLU A 186 -2.27 -7.58 -7.56
CA GLU A 186 -3.49 -8.39 -7.77
C GLU A 186 -4.75 -7.55 -7.45
N HIS A 187 -4.71 -6.75 -6.38
CA HIS A 187 -5.83 -5.94 -5.89
C HIS A 187 -6.27 -4.79 -6.82
N ARG A 188 -5.33 -4.20 -7.56
CA ARG A 188 -5.53 -2.95 -8.34
C ARG A 188 -6.80 -2.94 -9.20
N SER A 189 -7.16 -4.07 -9.80
CA SER A 189 -8.33 -4.18 -10.67
C SER A 189 -9.60 -4.32 -9.85
N VAL A 190 -9.57 -5.12 -8.77
CA VAL A 190 -10.73 -5.39 -7.92
C VAL A 190 -11.32 -4.09 -7.36
N ALA A 191 -10.49 -3.24 -6.75
CA ALA A 191 -11.02 -2.01 -6.13
C ALA A 191 -11.64 -1.04 -7.15
N HIS A 192 -11.04 -0.94 -8.33
CA HIS A 192 -11.59 -0.15 -9.43
C HIS A 192 -12.89 -0.75 -9.97
N ASP A 193 -12.94 -2.06 -10.18
CA ASP A 193 -14.10 -2.77 -10.73
C ASP A 193 -15.28 -2.73 -9.77
N VAL A 194 -15.05 -2.82 -8.46
CA VAL A 194 -16.08 -2.60 -7.43
C VAL A 194 -16.60 -1.16 -7.51
N ALA A 195 -15.73 -0.15 -7.58
CA ALA A 195 -16.18 1.24 -7.68
C ALA A 195 -17.02 1.50 -8.95
N VAL A 196 -16.61 0.94 -10.09
CA VAL A 196 -17.35 0.99 -11.36
C VAL A 196 -18.69 0.27 -11.27
N TYR A 197 -18.74 -0.92 -10.63
CA TYR A 197 -19.98 -1.69 -10.45
C TYR A 197 -21.04 -0.89 -9.67
N PHE A 198 -20.64 -0.17 -8.63
CA PHE A 198 -21.55 0.65 -7.83
C PHE A 198 -21.91 1.98 -8.50
N HIS A 199 -20.93 2.67 -9.08
CA HIS A 199 -21.16 3.94 -9.76
C HIS A 199 -20.05 4.28 -10.76
N ASP A 200 -20.23 3.87 -12.03
CA ASP A 200 -19.30 4.20 -13.13
C ASP A 200 -19.34 5.69 -13.47
N SER A 201 -18.41 6.45 -12.87
CA SER A 201 -18.36 7.90 -12.97
C SER A 201 -16.92 8.40 -13.04
N TYR A 202 -16.56 8.96 -14.21
CA TYR A 202 -15.27 9.61 -14.40
C TYR A 202 -15.03 10.77 -13.42
N LEU A 203 -16.09 11.51 -13.06
CA LEU A 203 -15.99 12.63 -12.14
C LEU A 203 -15.69 12.16 -10.72
N ASP A 204 -16.34 11.10 -10.26
CA ASP A 204 -16.09 10.56 -8.92
C ASP A 204 -14.71 9.93 -8.83
N ARG A 205 -14.27 9.24 -9.88
CA ARG A 205 -12.90 8.75 -10.01
C ARG A 205 -11.86 9.86 -9.85
N ILE A 206 -12.02 10.97 -10.59
CA ILE A 206 -11.08 12.10 -10.56
C ILE A 206 -11.14 12.84 -9.22
N ARG A 207 -12.35 13.00 -8.65
CA ARG A 207 -12.55 13.60 -7.33
C ARG A 207 -11.85 12.78 -6.25
N ALA A 208 -12.07 11.47 -6.23
CA ALA A 208 -11.45 10.54 -5.30
C ALA A 208 -9.92 10.56 -5.43
N MET A 209 -9.38 10.50 -6.65
CA MET A 209 -7.93 10.61 -6.87
C MET A 209 -7.36 11.95 -6.41
N SER A 210 -8.08 13.05 -6.61
CA SER A 210 -7.66 14.38 -6.15
C SER A 210 -7.64 14.48 -4.63
N VAL A 211 -8.60 13.84 -3.96
CA VAL A 211 -8.63 13.75 -2.49
C VAL A 211 -7.49 12.84 -2.00
N ALA A 212 -7.35 11.64 -2.57
CA ALA A 212 -6.32 10.67 -2.23
C ALA A 212 -4.90 11.26 -2.37
N VAL A 213 -4.58 11.90 -3.51
CA VAL A 213 -3.23 12.45 -3.74
C VAL A 213 -2.86 13.52 -2.71
N VAL A 214 -3.80 14.40 -2.36
CA VAL A 214 -3.57 15.45 -1.36
C VAL A 214 -3.40 14.84 0.02
N MET A 215 -4.29 13.93 0.42
CA MET A 215 -4.21 13.25 1.72
C MET A 215 -2.90 12.47 1.87
N ILE A 216 -2.56 11.63 0.88
CA ILE A 216 -1.34 10.83 0.88
C ILE A 216 -0.11 11.74 0.91
N PHE A 217 -0.02 12.74 0.03
CA PHE A 217 1.14 13.63 -0.01
C PHE A 217 1.37 14.36 1.32
N VAL A 218 0.30 14.97 1.88
CA VAL A 218 0.40 15.72 3.14
C VAL A 218 0.71 14.80 4.31
N PHE A 219 0.03 13.64 4.40
CA PHE A 219 0.24 12.68 5.47
C PHE A 219 1.67 12.12 5.44
N PHE A 220 2.10 11.54 4.33
CA PHE A 220 3.44 10.95 4.22
C PHE A 220 4.53 11.97 4.47
N GLN A 221 4.36 13.21 3.98
CA GLN A 221 5.38 14.23 4.18
C GLN A 221 5.52 14.64 5.66
N ARG A 222 4.42 14.68 6.41
CA ARG A 222 4.40 14.97 7.84
C ARG A 222 4.89 13.79 8.68
N ALA A 223 4.35 12.60 8.44
CA ALA A 223 4.63 11.41 9.24
C ALA A 223 6.07 10.90 9.01
N ALA A 224 6.57 10.92 7.76
CA ALA A 224 7.96 10.55 7.50
C ALA A 224 8.95 11.53 8.17
N TRP A 225 8.61 12.82 8.19
CA TRP A 225 9.40 13.79 8.93
C TRP A 225 9.33 13.57 10.44
N TYR A 226 8.17 13.23 10.98
CA TYR A 226 8.01 12.89 12.38
C TYR A 226 8.93 11.72 12.77
N LEU A 227 8.91 10.62 12.02
CA LEU A 227 9.76 9.46 12.28
C LEU A 227 11.25 9.82 12.23
N VAL A 228 11.70 10.49 11.17
CA VAL A 228 13.11 10.89 11.03
C VAL A 228 13.54 11.86 12.13
N LYS A 229 12.64 12.74 12.59
CA LYS A 229 12.96 13.70 13.65
C LYS A 229 13.07 13.05 15.03
N HIS A 230 12.39 11.92 15.25
CA HIS A 230 12.39 11.16 16.50
C HIS A 230 13.25 9.90 16.44
N ASP A 231 13.90 9.63 15.31
CA ASP A 231 14.87 8.55 15.16
C ASP A 231 16.09 8.82 16.07
N PRO A 232 16.36 7.98 17.09
CA PRO A 232 17.44 8.22 18.06
C PRO A 232 18.84 8.11 17.44
N ASN A 233 18.95 7.48 16.27
CA ASN A 233 20.20 7.25 15.55
C ASN A 233 20.47 8.35 14.51
N THR A 234 19.60 9.36 14.38
CA THR A 234 19.83 10.50 13.49
C THR A 234 19.52 11.84 14.14
N ASP A 235 20.35 12.85 13.87
CA ASP A 235 20.03 14.25 14.16
C ASP A 235 20.15 15.07 12.88
N ILE A 236 19.03 15.16 12.15
CA ILE A 236 18.97 15.90 10.89
C ILE A 236 17.82 16.90 10.86
N GLY A 237 18.11 18.10 10.36
CA GLY A 237 17.10 19.13 10.10
C GLY A 237 16.31 18.88 8.82
N TRP A 238 15.18 19.57 8.67
CA TRP A 238 14.25 19.49 7.54
C TRP A 238 14.91 19.53 6.16
N TRP A 239 15.86 20.46 5.97
CA TRP A 239 16.58 20.61 4.71
C TRP A 239 17.44 19.39 4.36
N ARG A 240 18.13 18.82 5.37
CA ARG A 240 18.96 17.63 5.18
C ARG A 240 18.10 16.40 4.93
N PHE A 241 16.97 16.26 5.63
CA PHE A 241 15.98 15.23 5.36
C PHE A 241 15.52 15.26 3.90
N ASN A 242 15.10 16.42 3.37
CA ASN A 242 14.66 16.54 1.98
C ASN A 242 15.79 16.23 0.98
N ARG A 243 17.03 16.67 1.27
CA ARG A 243 18.19 16.33 0.43
C ARG A 243 18.46 14.82 0.40
N LEU A 244 18.39 14.15 1.55
CA LEU A 244 18.58 12.70 1.65
C LEU A 244 17.42 11.94 0.99
N ARG A 245 16.17 12.39 1.18
CA ARG A 245 14.99 11.85 0.50
C ARG A 245 15.15 11.88 -1.02
N MET A 246 15.67 12.98 -1.56
CA MET A 246 15.95 13.13 -2.99
C MET A 246 17.12 12.26 -3.45
N ARG A 247 18.19 12.16 -2.65
CA ARG A 247 19.31 11.25 -2.90
C ARG A 247 18.83 9.80 -2.98
N ASP A 248 18.13 9.33 -1.95
CA ASP A 248 17.67 7.95 -1.84
C ASP A 248 16.67 7.61 -2.96
N SER A 249 15.90 8.59 -3.44
CA SER A 249 15.11 8.46 -4.68
C SER A 249 15.91 8.41 -5.98
N ALA A 250 17.06 9.08 -6.03
CA ALA A 250 17.95 8.98 -7.18
C ALA A 250 18.58 7.59 -7.27
N LEU A 251 18.89 7.01 -6.11
CA LEU A 251 19.49 5.67 -5.94
C LEU A 251 18.49 4.52 -6.14
N GLY A 252 17.18 4.79 -6.18
CA GLY A 252 16.17 3.75 -6.35
C GLY A 252 15.70 3.09 -5.05
N LEU A 253 16.02 3.69 -3.89
CA LEU A 253 15.59 3.21 -2.57
C LEU A 253 14.23 3.76 -2.14
N LEU A 254 13.80 4.86 -2.78
CA LEU A 254 12.47 5.45 -2.62
C LEU A 254 11.87 5.88 -3.96
N PRO A 255 10.53 5.86 -4.11
CA PRO A 255 9.90 6.33 -5.33
C PRO A 255 10.13 7.83 -5.53
N ARG A 256 10.46 8.21 -6.77
CA ARG A 256 10.63 9.62 -7.16
C ARG A 256 9.26 10.29 -7.16
N TYR A 257 9.11 11.44 -6.50
CA TYR A 257 7.84 12.17 -6.48
C TYR A 257 7.28 12.48 -7.87
N ARG A 258 8.13 12.84 -8.85
CA ARG A 258 7.71 13.06 -10.24
C ARG A 258 7.11 11.81 -10.92
N LYS A 259 7.49 10.60 -10.50
CA LYS A 259 6.93 9.35 -11.01
C LYS A 259 5.63 9.05 -10.26
N LEU A 260 5.66 9.11 -8.93
CA LEU A 260 4.53 8.82 -8.04
C LEU A 260 3.36 9.79 -8.24
N PHE A 261 3.58 11.09 -8.00
CA PHE A 261 2.54 12.13 -8.05
C PHE A 261 2.43 12.84 -9.41
N GLY A 262 3.34 12.51 -10.34
CA GLY A 262 3.31 13.01 -11.71
C GLY A 262 2.80 11.93 -12.65
N GLY A 263 3.72 11.17 -13.24
CA GLY A 263 3.38 10.19 -14.30
C GLY A 263 2.24 9.24 -13.94
N ASN A 264 2.26 8.64 -12.76
CA ASN A 264 1.26 7.65 -12.35
C ASN A 264 -0.09 8.29 -11.99
N THR A 265 -0.10 9.45 -11.32
CA THR A 265 -1.34 10.19 -11.04
C THR A 265 -1.97 10.76 -12.32
N PHE A 266 -1.18 11.34 -13.22
CA PHE A 266 -1.68 11.86 -14.50
C PHE A 266 -2.20 10.77 -15.42
N MET A 267 -1.68 9.55 -15.31
CA MET A 267 -2.23 8.39 -16.01
C MET A 267 -3.65 8.08 -15.53
N TYR A 268 -3.90 8.12 -14.22
CA TYR A 268 -5.23 7.88 -13.62
C TYR A 268 -6.28 8.90 -14.06
N PHE A 269 -5.87 10.13 -14.34
CA PHE A 269 -6.76 11.18 -14.86
C PHE A 269 -7.16 11.01 -16.34
N ARG A 270 -6.63 10.01 -17.07
CA ARG A 270 -7.00 9.79 -18.47
C ARG A 270 -8.41 9.19 -18.56
N PRO A 271 -9.26 9.61 -19.52
CA PRO A 271 -10.60 9.03 -19.68
C PRO A 271 -10.58 7.50 -19.83
N GLY A 272 -9.71 6.97 -20.70
CA GLY A 272 -9.54 5.52 -20.93
C GLY A 272 -8.55 4.84 -19.98
N PHE A 273 -8.40 5.33 -18.75
CA PHE A 273 -7.56 4.66 -17.75
C PHE A 273 -8.10 3.27 -17.43
N THR A 274 -7.20 2.28 -17.38
CA THR A 274 -7.44 0.92 -16.85
C THR A 274 -6.34 0.56 -15.85
N PRO A 275 -6.67 -0.07 -14.71
CA PRO A 275 -5.68 -0.44 -13.69
C PRO A 275 -4.63 -1.44 -14.18
N GLU A 276 -4.95 -2.25 -15.19
CA GLU A 276 -4.06 -3.29 -15.75
C GLU A 276 -2.67 -2.81 -16.15
N GLN A 277 -2.50 -1.52 -16.42
CA GLN A 277 -1.22 -0.93 -16.82
C GLN A 277 -0.23 -0.79 -15.64
N MET A 278 -0.67 -1.07 -14.41
CA MET A 278 0.08 -0.82 -13.18
C MET A 278 0.69 -2.09 -12.60
N GLY A 279 2.02 -2.21 -12.71
CA GLY A 279 2.75 -3.39 -12.27
C GLY A 279 2.66 -4.55 -13.26
N SER A 280 3.31 -5.67 -12.94
CA SER A 280 3.24 -6.89 -13.75
C SER A 280 2.68 -8.01 -12.89
N THR A 281 1.50 -8.53 -13.25
CA THR A 281 0.89 -9.67 -12.57
C THR A 281 1.80 -10.90 -12.63
N ALA A 282 2.47 -11.13 -13.77
CA ALA A 282 3.44 -12.21 -13.91
C ALA A 282 4.62 -12.06 -12.93
N GLN A 283 5.14 -10.84 -12.76
CA GLN A 283 6.22 -10.57 -11.80
C GLN A 283 5.75 -10.78 -10.36
N ALA A 284 4.57 -10.29 -9.99
CA ALA A 284 3.99 -10.43 -8.66
C ALA A 284 3.79 -11.92 -8.30
N VAL A 285 3.14 -12.69 -9.17
CA VAL A 285 2.95 -14.14 -8.99
C VAL A 285 4.30 -14.86 -8.87
N SER A 286 5.26 -14.50 -9.73
CA SER A 286 6.60 -15.09 -9.67
C SER A 286 7.32 -14.78 -8.36
N TYR A 287 7.13 -13.58 -7.80
CA TYR A 287 7.72 -13.21 -6.51
C TYR A 287 7.06 -13.98 -5.36
N LEU A 288 5.72 -14.01 -5.32
CA LEU A 288 4.96 -14.73 -4.29
C LEU A 288 5.31 -16.22 -4.26
N ALA A 289 5.53 -16.86 -5.41
CA ALA A 289 5.99 -18.25 -5.48
C ALA A 289 7.39 -18.47 -4.89
N GLY A 290 8.23 -17.43 -4.88
CA GLY A 290 9.61 -17.46 -4.38
C GLY A 290 9.78 -16.92 -2.96
N SER A 291 8.82 -16.14 -2.45
CA SER A 291 8.90 -15.49 -1.14
C SER A 291 9.04 -16.53 -0.01
N PRO A 292 10.07 -16.41 0.86
CA PRO A 292 10.23 -17.29 2.01
C PRO A 292 8.98 -17.37 2.90
N ALA A 293 8.37 -16.22 3.20
CA ALA A 293 7.19 -16.15 4.04
C ALA A 293 5.96 -16.79 3.36
N ALA A 294 5.72 -16.47 2.08
CA ALA A 294 4.60 -17.06 1.34
C ALA A 294 4.74 -18.58 1.17
N ARG A 295 5.96 -19.07 0.91
CA ARG A 295 6.22 -20.52 0.81
C ARG A 295 6.01 -21.24 2.14
N ALA A 296 6.36 -20.62 3.26
CA ALA A 296 6.14 -21.19 4.58
C ALA A 296 4.64 -21.30 4.93
N ALA A 297 3.81 -20.39 4.42
CA ALA A 297 2.36 -20.41 4.61
C ALA A 297 1.62 -21.55 3.87
N HIS A 298 2.28 -22.18 2.89
CA HIS A 298 1.74 -23.32 2.14
C HIS A 298 2.15 -24.70 2.71
N LEU A 299 2.96 -24.73 3.78
CA LEU A 299 3.36 -25.94 4.51
C LEU A 299 2.43 -26.21 5.70
#